data_AF-A8PUC2-F1
#
_entry.id   AF-A8PUC2-F1
#
_cell.length_a   1.000
_cell.length_b   1.000
_cell.length_c   1.000
_cell.angle_alpha   90.00
_cell.angle_beta   90.00
_cell.angle_gamma   90.00
#
_symmetry.space_group_name_H-M   'P 1'
#
loop_
_entity.id
_entity.type
_entity.pdbx_description
1 polymer ?
#
loop_
_entity_poly.entity_id
_entity_poly.type
_entity_poly.pdbx_seq_one_letter_code
_entity_poly.pdbx_strand_id
1 'polypeptide(L)'
;MASSQGPIFADKNADTSSNGAKNCDVAHENEQERQSSTYMVFSSAGKLLYLSHDDGAQDWALTQASVMHAMLSLFGMQDQLQRICMNNSVNVSFLHRKPLYLACVAKKKEPDDIVSLRLERVYATIISLISHARLLRLFDRAPNLDLQALIGPMREYVDAVVLNMQSSLALAFGTVPIRPLDASVRDQITRTCAELAPEKRPKQLLYILLWDSDDALISLSHLRRYVPHPTDLALINAVVRVGKDQDGWAPLCLPVFAPNSFAASSRRESLPIAKHCSNTSCAHFVVLHMQLKHALTCRGHDSRLCLGHLSL
;
A
#
# COMPACT_ATOMS: atom_id res chain seq x y z
N MET A 1 -6.00 -79.28 -33.75
CA MET A 1 -5.69 -79.65 -32.36
C MET A 1 -5.95 -78.40 -31.53
N ALA A 2 -7.13 -78.28 -30.90
CA ALA A 2 -7.34 -78.57 -29.47
C ALA A 2 -6.42 -77.69 -28.59
N SER A 3 -6.85 -76.91 -27.60
CA SER A 3 -8.10 -76.86 -26.83
C SER A 3 -8.04 -75.65 -25.86
N SER A 4 -9.23 -75.19 -25.50
CA SER A 4 -9.66 -74.40 -24.34
C SER A 4 -8.79 -74.40 -23.06
N GLN A 5 -8.82 -73.29 -22.30
CA GLN A 5 -9.48 -73.14 -20.98
C GLN A 5 -9.06 -71.83 -20.26
N GLY A 6 -10.02 -71.03 -19.78
CA GLY A 6 -9.88 -70.25 -18.53
C GLY A 6 -10.50 -71.06 -17.37
N PRO A 7 -10.80 -70.50 -16.17
CA PRO A 7 -10.52 -69.17 -15.58
C PRO A 7 -9.96 -69.25 -14.12
N ILE A 8 -9.91 -68.12 -13.37
CA ILE A 8 -10.30 -67.93 -11.93
C ILE A 8 -9.39 -66.94 -11.13
N PHE A 9 -10.08 -65.97 -10.49
CA PHE A 9 -9.79 -65.05 -9.35
C PHE A 9 -8.81 -65.57 -8.26
N ALA A 10 -8.13 -64.83 -7.36
CA ALA A 10 -8.02 -63.47 -6.81
C ALA A 10 -6.59 -63.37 -6.19
N ASP A 11 -5.98 -62.27 -5.73
CA ASP A 11 -6.40 -61.31 -4.71
C ASP A 11 -5.35 -60.16 -4.56
N LYS A 12 -5.87 -58.96 -4.24
CA LYS A 12 -5.36 -57.76 -3.52
C LYS A 12 -3.86 -57.46 -3.27
N ASN A 13 -3.49 -56.21 -3.61
CA ASN A 13 -2.90 -55.11 -2.79
C ASN A 13 -1.93 -54.27 -3.65
N ALA A 14 -2.29 -53.04 -4.01
CA ALA A 14 -2.06 -51.78 -3.27
C ALA A 14 -0.62 -51.24 -3.39
N ASP A 15 -0.55 -50.01 -3.90
CA ASP A 15 0.37 -48.90 -3.54
C ASP A 15 1.41 -48.36 -4.56
N THR A 16 1.16 -47.08 -4.92
CA THR A 16 2.09 -45.95 -5.16
C THR A 16 2.92 -45.97 -6.46
N SER A 17 3.01 -44.93 -7.31
CA SER A 17 3.10 -43.49 -7.03
C SER A 17 2.75 -42.64 -8.26
N SER A 18 1.93 -41.62 -8.05
CA SER A 18 1.76 -40.46 -8.93
C SER A 18 2.77 -39.39 -8.54
N ASN A 19 3.75 -39.08 -9.40
CA ASN A 19 4.71 -38.00 -9.17
C ASN A 19 4.70 -37.05 -10.38
N GLY A 20 3.85 -36.02 -10.32
CA GLY A 20 3.70 -35.06 -11.43
C GLY A 20 3.22 -33.65 -11.06
N ALA A 21 3.12 -33.30 -9.77
CA ALA A 21 2.45 -32.05 -9.35
C ALA A 21 3.24 -31.23 -8.30
N LYS A 22 4.58 -31.31 -8.26
CA LYS A 22 5.40 -30.53 -7.31
C LYS A 22 6.46 -29.61 -7.94
N ASN A 23 6.52 -29.52 -9.27
CA ASN A 23 7.61 -28.81 -9.97
C ASN A 23 7.23 -27.43 -10.52
N CYS A 24 5.96 -27.02 -10.47
CA CYS A 24 5.51 -25.76 -11.05
C CYS A 24 5.54 -24.58 -10.06
N ASP A 25 5.30 -24.83 -8.77
CA ASP A 25 5.21 -23.74 -7.77
C ASP A 25 6.59 -23.16 -7.41
N VAL A 26 7.60 -24.02 -7.33
CA VAL A 26 8.99 -23.62 -7.03
C VAL A 26 9.62 -22.79 -8.16
N ALA A 27 9.18 -23.00 -9.41
CA ALA A 27 9.68 -22.23 -10.56
C ALA A 27 9.12 -20.79 -10.56
N HIS A 28 7.84 -20.62 -10.23
CA HIS A 28 7.21 -19.30 -10.15
C HIS A 28 7.76 -18.45 -9.00
N GLU A 29 8.02 -19.04 -7.83
CA GLU A 29 8.62 -18.33 -6.69
C GLU A 29 10.05 -17.84 -7.01
N ASN A 30 10.89 -18.69 -7.62
CA ASN A 30 12.26 -18.35 -8.01
C ASN A 30 12.35 -17.29 -9.12
N GLU A 31 11.33 -17.18 -9.98
CA GLU A 31 11.28 -16.19 -11.07
C GLU A 31 10.72 -14.85 -10.60
N GLN A 32 9.77 -14.88 -9.67
CA GLN A 32 9.23 -13.71 -8.97
C GLN A 32 10.30 -13.04 -8.08
N GLU A 33 11.10 -13.84 -7.35
CA GLU A 33 12.25 -13.36 -6.56
C GLU A 33 13.39 -12.79 -7.43
N ARG A 34 13.58 -13.30 -8.65
CA ARG A 34 14.56 -12.75 -9.60
C ARG A 34 14.12 -11.45 -10.26
N GLN A 35 12.83 -11.12 -10.22
CA GLN A 35 12.23 -9.95 -10.85
C GLN A 35 11.84 -8.83 -9.87
N SER A 36 11.95 -9.06 -8.56
CA SER A 36 11.61 -8.04 -7.56
C SER A 36 12.64 -6.91 -7.56
N SER A 37 12.15 -5.68 -7.62
CA SER A 37 12.98 -4.47 -7.53
C SER A 37 13.03 -4.00 -6.08
N THR A 38 14.23 -3.69 -5.57
CA THR A 38 14.38 -3.20 -4.20
C THR A 38 14.12 -1.69 -4.15
N TYR A 39 13.25 -1.26 -3.25
CA TYR A 39 12.94 0.14 -2.97
C TYR A 39 13.59 0.58 -1.67
N MET A 40 14.28 1.71 -1.73
CA MET A 40 14.92 2.34 -0.58
C MET A 40 14.38 3.76 -0.42
N VAL A 41 14.08 4.16 0.82
CA VAL A 41 13.78 5.55 1.18
C VAL A 41 14.84 6.00 2.15
N PHE A 42 15.48 7.13 1.90
CA PHE A 42 16.47 7.72 2.79
C PHE A 42 16.30 9.24 2.89
N SER A 43 16.73 9.80 4.00
CA SER A 43 16.60 11.24 4.26
C SER A 43 17.63 12.06 3.47
N SER A 44 17.46 13.38 3.49
CA SER A 44 18.46 14.30 2.95
C SER A 44 19.78 14.34 3.74
N ALA A 45 19.87 13.65 4.87
CA ALA A 45 21.11 13.41 5.61
C ALA A 45 21.73 12.03 5.29
N GLY A 46 21.18 11.29 4.33
CA GLY A 46 21.66 9.97 3.92
C GLY A 46 21.23 8.81 4.83
N LYS A 47 20.35 9.05 5.81
CA LYS A 47 19.86 8.00 6.70
C LYS A 47 18.82 7.15 5.99
N LEU A 48 19.04 5.83 5.91
CA LEU A 48 18.01 4.89 5.45
C LEU A 48 16.80 4.95 6.39
N LEU A 49 15.60 5.02 5.83
CA LEU A 49 14.33 5.12 6.55
C LEU A 49 13.43 3.91 6.29
N TYR A 50 13.53 3.32 5.10
CA TYR A 50 12.77 2.14 4.70
C TYR A 50 13.54 1.36 3.63
N LEU A 51 13.48 0.03 3.72
CA LEU A 51 13.97 -0.93 2.75
C LEU A 51 12.87 -1.96 2.50
N SER A 52 12.46 -2.10 1.25
CA SER A 52 11.53 -3.17 0.86
C SER A 52 12.25 -4.50 0.77
N HIS A 53 11.64 -5.57 1.29
CA HIS A 53 11.96 -6.97 1.01
C HIS A 53 13.48 -7.27 1.01
N ASP A 54 14.07 -7.43 2.20
CA ASP A 54 15.22 -8.29 2.52
C ASP A 54 15.77 -7.91 3.92
N ASP A 55 15.26 -8.55 4.97
CA ASP A 55 15.72 -8.32 6.36
C ASP A 55 17.17 -8.81 6.57
N GLY A 56 17.69 -9.66 5.67
CA GLY A 56 19.07 -10.15 5.72
C GLY A 56 20.09 -9.20 5.07
N ALA A 57 19.64 -8.21 4.29
CA ALA A 57 20.50 -7.27 3.58
C ALA A 57 20.53 -5.86 4.19
N GLN A 58 20.07 -5.69 5.43
CA GLN A 58 19.96 -4.36 6.05
C GLN A 58 21.32 -3.64 6.14
N ASP A 59 22.40 -4.33 6.49
CA ASP A 59 23.75 -3.75 6.58
C ASP A 59 24.28 -3.30 5.20
N TRP A 60 24.02 -4.11 4.18
CA TRP A 60 24.30 -3.74 2.79
C TRP A 60 23.51 -2.48 2.41
N ALA A 61 22.21 -2.44 2.73
CA ALA A 61 21.34 -1.33 2.37
C ALA A 61 21.73 -0.03 3.06
N LEU A 62 22.15 -0.08 4.33
CA LEU A 62 22.66 1.08 5.07
C LEU A 62 23.92 1.65 4.40
N THR A 63 24.83 0.77 4.00
CA THR A 63 26.05 1.15 3.28
C THR A 63 25.70 1.75 1.91
N GLN A 64 24.81 1.11 1.15
CA GLN A 64 24.39 1.59 -0.16
C GLN A 64 23.64 2.93 -0.09
N ALA A 65 22.78 3.14 0.90
CA ALA A 65 22.08 4.41 1.09
C ALA A 65 23.07 5.57 1.29
N SER A 66 24.14 5.34 2.05
CA SER A 66 25.21 6.32 2.25
C SER A 66 25.95 6.65 0.96
N VAL A 67 26.29 5.62 0.16
CA VAL A 67 26.95 5.78 -1.14
C VAL A 67 26.04 6.50 -2.14
N MET A 68 24.78 6.07 -2.25
CA MET A 68 23.79 6.72 -3.12
C MET A 68 23.58 8.17 -2.72
N HIS A 69 23.50 8.47 -1.43
CA HIS A 69 23.39 9.84 -0.95
C HIS A 69 24.61 10.69 -1.33
N ALA A 70 25.82 10.16 -1.19
CA ALA A 70 27.04 10.83 -1.62
C ALA A 70 27.06 11.06 -3.14
N MET A 71 26.54 10.14 -3.95
CA MET A 71 26.39 10.34 -5.39
C MET A 71 25.38 11.45 -5.71
N LEU A 72 24.23 11.45 -5.02
CA LEU A 72 23.20 12.47 -5.21
C LEU A 72 23.69 13.87 -4.83
N SER A 73 24.57 13.98 -3.83
CA SER A 73 25.12 15.28 -3.38
C SER A 73 26.16 15.88 -4.33
N LEU A 74 26.69 15.11 -5.30
CA LEU A 74 27.55 15.64 -6.36
C LEU A 74 26.79 16.55 -7.32
N PHE A 75 25.45 16.41 -7.39
CA PHE A 75 24.61 17.17 -8.29
C PHE A 75 24.05 18.40 -7.56
N GLY A 76 24.12 19.56 -8.23
CA GLY A 76 23.71 20.84 -7.66
C GLY A 76 22.19 21.08 -7.73
N MET A 77 21.78 22.34 -7.61
CA MET A 77 20.36 22.71 -7.69
C MET A 77 19.78 22.64 -9.12
N GLN A 78 20.64 22.62 -10.14
CA GLN A 78 20.24 22.67 -11.55
C GLN A 78 20.15 21.27 -12.19
N ASP A 79 20.94 20.32 -11.70
CA ASP A 79 21.00 18.96 -12.22
C ASP A 79 20.54 17.97 -11.15
N GLN A 80 19.87 16.90 -11.56
CA GLN A 80 19.46 15.84 -10.66
C GLN A 80 19.83 14.49 -11.26
N LEU A 81 20.54 13.67 -10.49
CA LEU A 81 20.80 12.29 -10.87
C LEU A 81 19.49 11.50 -10.87
N GLN A 82 19.00 11.13 -12.04
CA GLN A 82 17.77 10.35 -12.19
C GLN A 82 18.05 8.84 -12.23
N ARG A 83 19.17 8.42 -12.83
CA ARG A 83 19.48 7.00 -13.00
C ARG A 83 20.97 6.71 -13.13
N ILE A 84 21.38 5.55 -12.63
CA ILE A 84 22.64 4.88 -12.90
C ILE A 84 22.36 3.52 -13.56
N CYS A 85 23.03 3.22 -14.68
CA CYS A 85 22.97 1.92 -15.34
C CYS A 85 24.34 1.26 -15.33
N MET A 86 24.43 0.04 -14.81
CA MET A 86 25.66 -0.76 -14.79
C MET A 86 25.51 -1.95 -15.72
N ASN A 87 26.11 -1.91 -16.92
CA ASN A 87 26.24 -3.01 -17.89
C ASN A 87 25.02 -3.96 -17.99
N ASN A 88 23.80 -3.40 -17.95
CA ASN A 88 22.52 -4.13 -17.92
C ASN A 88 22.35 -5.17 -16.79
N SER A 89 23.20 -5.19 -15.77
CA SER A 89 23.09 -6.07 -14.61
C SER A 89 22.37 -5.42 -13.44
N VAL A 90 22.55 -4.11 -13.26
CA VAL A 90 21.93 -3.33 -12.18
C VAL A 90 21.54 -1.94 -12.70
N ASN A 91 20.31 -1.55 -12.45
CA ASN A 91 19.76 -0.23 -12.76
C ASN A 91 19.29 0.40 -11.44
N VAL A 92 19.76 1.59 -11.15
CA VAL A 92 19.33 2.37 -9.97
C VAL A 92 18.64 3.62 -10.47
N SER A 93 17.35 3.79 -10.16
CA SER A 93 16.61 5.01 -10.49
C SER A 93 16.26 5.78 -9.21
N PHE A 94 16.25 7.11 -9.29
CA PHE A 94 16.08 8.00 -8.14
C PHE A 94 14.86 8.89 -8.29
N LEU A 95 14.19 9.16 -7.17
CA LEU A 95 13.17 10.20 -7.05
C LEU A 95 13.57 11.21 -5.97
N HIS A 96 13.55 12.48 -6.34
CA HIS A 96 13.97 13.60 -5.51
C HIS A 96 12.77 14.34 -4.94
N ARG A 97 12.49 14.15 -3.64
CA ARG A 97 11.36 14.79 -2.93
C ARG A 97 11.78 15.27 -1.55
N LYS A 98 12.58 16.34 -1.50
CA LYS A 98 13.11 16.88 -0.22
C LYS A 98 11.98 17.01 0.83
N PRO A 99 12.21 16.53 2.07
CA PRO A 99 13.48 16.10 2.66
C PRO A 99 13.83 14.61 2.45
N LEU A 100 13.15 13.92 1.53
CA LEU A 100 13.36 12.49 1.22
C LEU A 100 13.97 12.28 -0.17
N TYR A 101 14.73 11.21 -0.27
CA TYR A 101 15.19 10.63 -1.52
C TYR A 101 14.72 9.18 -1.58
N LEU A 102 14.29 8.73 -2.75
CA LEU A 102 13.90 7.35 -2.97
C LEU A 102 14.76 6.77 -4.08
N ALA A 103 15.11 5.49 -3.94
CA ALA A 103 15.83 4.74 -4.96
C ALA A 103 15.12 3.42 -5.26
N CYS A 104 15.13 3.02 -6.52
CA CYS A 104 14.70 1.71 -7.00
C CYS A 104 15.91 1.02 -7.62
N VAL A 105 16.30 -0.13 -7.08
CA VAL A 105 17.38 -0.98 -7.58
C VAL A 105 16.75 -2.19 -8.27
N ALA A 106 16.98 -2.33 -9.57
CA ALA A 106 16.39 -3.38 -10.39
C ALA A 106 17.45 -4.04 -11.28
N LYS A 107 17.40 -5.38 -11.37
CA LYS A 107 18.28 -6.14 -12.29
C LYS A 107 17.89 -5.94 -13.75
N LYS A 108 16.58 -5.86 -14.02
CA LYS A 108 16.02 -5.63 -15.35
C LYS A 108 15.83 -4.14 -15.59
N LYS A 109 16.11 -3.71 -16.83
CA LYS A 109 15.78 -2.36 -17.27
C LYS A 109 14.29 -2.25 -17.57
N GLU A 110 13.62 -1.33 -16.92
CA GLU A 110 12.25 -0.93 -17.20
C GLU A 110 12.17 0.53 -17.68
N PRO A 111 11.09 0.92 -18.38
CA PRO A 111 10.86 2.31 -18.76
C PRO A 111 10.88 3.26 -17.56
N ASP A 112 11.51 4.41 -17.76
CA ASP A 112 11.75 5.46 -16.75
C ASP A 112 10.45 5.95 -16.14
N ASP A 113 9.41 6.09 -16.96
CA ASP A 113 8.09 6.52 -16.53
C ASP A 113 7.45 5.52 -15.55
N ILE A 114 7.63 4.21 -15.80
CA ILE A 114 7.09 3.16 -14.93
C ILE A 114 7.80 3.16 -13.59
N VAL A 115 9.14 3.23 -13.60
CA VAL A 115 9.92 3.24 -12.35
C VAL A 115 9.66 4.51 -11.55
N SER A 116 9.57 5.66 -12.24
CA SER A 116 9.21 6.95 -11.62
C SER A 116 7.85 6.90 -10.94
N LEU A 117 6.85 6.32 -11.62
CA LEU A 117 5.51 6.15 -11.04
C LEU A 117 5.51 5.26 -9.80
N ARG A 118 6.29 4.18 -9.83
CA ARG A 118 6.45 3.29 -8.67
C ARG A 118 7.12 3.99 -7.49
N LEU A 119 8.16 4.80 -7.75
CA LEU A 119 8.81 5.61 -6.73
C LEU A 119 7.84 6.68 -6.15
N GLU A 120 7.06 7.36 -7.00
CA GLU A 120 6.06 8.32 -6.55
C GLU A 120 4.98 7.68 -5.66
N ARG A 121 4.62 6.44 -5.97
CA ARG A 121 3.68 5.67 -5.16
C ARG A 121 4.26 5.32 -3.79
N VAL A 122 5.52 4.88 -3.71
CA VAL A 122 6.20 4.66 -2.41
C VAL A 122 6.28 5.97 -1.64
N TYR A 123 6.62 7.09 -2.30
CA TYR A 123 6.63 8.40 -1.65
C TYR A 123 5.26 8.78 -1.09
N ALA A 124 4.19 8.62 -1.89
CA ALA A 124 2.82 8.89 -1.45
C ALA A 124 2.43 8.02 -0.24
N THR A 125 2.89 6.77 -0.17
CA THR A 125 2.72 5.89 1.01
C THR A 125 3.43 6.42 2.25
N ILE A 126 4.65 6.96 2.14
CA ILE A 126 5.32 7.57 3.30
C ILE A 126 4.59 8.85 3.73
N ILE A 127 4.14 9.67 2.78
CA ILE A 127 3.37 10.88 3.07
C ILE A 127 2.02 10.55 3.70
N SER A 128 1.39 9.43 3.35
CA SER A 128 0.12 9.03 3.97
C SER A 128 0.27 8.71 5.46
N LEU A 129 1.44 8.24 5.90
CA LEU A 129 1.73 7.94 7.30
C LEU A 129 2.11 9.18 8.13
N ILE A 130 2.87 10.12 7.53
CA ILE A 130 3.49 11.24 8.27
C ILE A 130 2.81 12.58 7.99
N SER A 131 2.20 12.77 6.82
CA SER A 131 1.82 14.06 6.21
C SER A 131 3.01 14.93 5.80
N HIS A 132 2.84 15.70 4.74
CA HIS A 132 3.89 16.55 4.19
C HIS A 132 4.28 17.68 5.17
N ALA A 133 3.30 18.36 5.77
CA ALA A 133 3.55 19.42 6.74
C ALA A 133 4.32 18.94 7.98
N ARG A 134 3.98 17.76 8.51
CA ARG A 134 4.69 17.20 9.67
C ARG A 134 6.10 16.77 9.28
N LEU A 135 6.27 16.15 8.11
CA LEU A 135 7.57 15.75 7.58
C LEU A 135 8.53 16.96 7.51
N LEU A 136 8.09 18.07 6.91
CA LEU A 136 8.89 19.30 6.84
C LEU A 136 9.23 19.83 8.24
N ARG A 137 8.24 19.97 9.13
CA ARG A 137 8.46 20.46 10.51
C ARG A 137 9.44 19.60 11.31
N LEU A 138 9.44 18.28 11.08
CA LEU A 138 10.37 17.36 11.74
C LEU A 138 11.81 17.58 11.27
N PHE A 139 12.01 17.69 9.96
CA PHE A 139 13.34 17.92 9.39
C PHE A 139 13.86 19.35 9.60
N ASP A 140 12.99 20.35 9.67
CA ASP A 140 13.37 21.73 10.03
C ASP A 140 13.91 21.81 11.47
N ARG A 141 13.34 21.03 12.39
CA ARG A 141 13.76 21.00 13.80
C ARG A 141 14.97 20.10 14.02
N ALA A 142 15.00 18.96 13.36
CA ALA A 142 16.02 17.94 13.50
C ALA A 142 16.36 17.36 12.12
N PRO A 143 17.31 17.96 11.38
CA PRO A 143 17.66 17.51 10.04
C PRO A 143 18.22 16.07 10.02
N ASN A 144 18.75 15.61 11.16
CA ASN A 144 19.28 14.27 11.37
C ASN A 144 18.28 13.36 12.11
N LEU A 145 16.98 13.67 12.12
CA LEU A 145 15.98 12.82 12.75
C LEU A 145 15.94 11.43 12.12
N ASP A 146 15.79 10.42 12.97
CA ASP A 146 15.53 9.06 12.53
C ASP A 146 14.01 8.81 12.40
N LEU A 147 13.53 8.63 11.17
CA LEU A 147 12.12 8.31 10.90
C LEU A 147 11.84 6.81 10.88
N GLN A 148 12.85 5.93 11.01
CA GLN A 148 12.61 4.48 11.07
C GLN A 148 11.67 4.13 12.21
N ALA A 149 11.83 4.75 13.38
CA ALA A 149 10.94 4.54 14.52
C ALA A 149 9.48 4.99 14.26
N LEU A 150 9.27 5.93 13.33
CA LEU A 150 7.93 6.41 12.96
C LEU A 150 7.29 5.54 11.87
N ILE A 151 8.09 5.03 10.92
CA ILE A 151 7.63 4.17 9.82
C ILE A 151 7.48 2.71 10.30
N GLY A 152 8.34 2.26 11.21
CA GLY A 152 8.43 0.87 11.69
C GLY A 152 7.10 0.24 12.10
N PRO A 153 6.26 0.90 12.93
CA PRO A 153 4.96 0.36 13.31
C PRO A 153 4.00 0.12 12.14
N MET A 154 4.21 0.80 11.02
CA MET A 154 3.38 0.72 9.81
C MET A 154 4.16 0.10 8.64
N ARG A 155 5.25 -0.63 8.90
CA ARG A 155 6.08 -1.25 7.86
C ARG A 155 5.26 -2.21 6.99
N GLU A 156 4.41 -3.02 7.60
CA GLU A 156 3.53 -3.96 6.90
C GLU A 156 2.64 -3.26 5.86
N TYR A 157 2.18 -2.04 6.16
CA TYR A 157 1.43 -1.23 5.22
C TYR A 157 2.27 -0.79 4.02
N VAL A 158 3.50 -0.34 4.25
CA VAL A 158 4.41 0.05 3.17
C VAL A 158 4.80 -1.17 2.31
N ASP A 159 5.12 -2.29 2.96
CA ASP A 159 5.46 -3.55 2.30
C ASP A 159 4.29 -4.08 1.46
N ALA A 160 3.06 -4.00 1.97
CA ALA A 160 1.87 -4.38 1.21
C ALA A 160 1.69 -3.51 -0.05
N VAL A 161 1.94 -2.20 0.02
CA VAL A 161 1.88 -1.33 -1.17
C VAL A 161 2.95 -1.72 -2.19
N VAL A 162 4.18 -1.99 -1.73
CA VAL A 162 5.30 -2.39 -2.59
C VAL A 162 5.02 -3.74 -3.25
N LEU A 163 4.57 -4.73 -2.49
CA LEU A 163 4.23 -6.06 -3.01
C LEU A 163 3.13 -5.99 -4.08
N ASN A 164 2.07 -5.22 -3.81
CA ASN A 164 0.97 -5.01 -4.78
C ASN A 164 1.45 -4.31 -6.06
N MET A 165 2.37 -3.35 -5.92
CA MET A 165 2.94 -2.61 -7.05
C MET A 165 3.87 -3.48 -7.90
N GLN A 166 4.59 -4.42 -7.29
CA GLN A 166 5.43 -5.36 -8.00
C GLN A 166 4.59 -6.46 -8.68
N SER A 167 3.47 -6.89 -8.09
CA SER A 167 2.64 -7.96 -8.63
C SER A 167 1.77 -7.54 -9.82
N SER A 168 1.40 -6.27 -9.95
CA SER A 168 0.55 -5.79 -11.03
C SER A 168 0.88 -4.37 -11.44
N LEU A 169 1.04 -4.15 -12.75
CA LEU A 169 1.20 -2.82 -13.32
C LEU A 169 -0.05 -1.96 -13.07
N ALA A 170 -1.24 -2.54 -13.18
CA ALA A 170 -2.47 -1.80 -12.89
C ALA A 170 -2.44 -1.26 -11.45
N LEU A 171 -2.05 -2.10 -10.49
CA LEU A 171 -1.89 -1.66 -9.11
C LEU A 171 -0.79 -0.61 -9.02
N ALA A 172 0.39 -0.80 -9.63
CA ALA A 172 1.45 0.20 -9.64
C ALA A 172 1.00 1.60 -10.09
N PHE A 173 0.07 1.67 -11.03
CA PHE A 173 -0.52 2.91 -11.56
C PHE A 173 -1.58 3.54 -10.64
N GLY A 174 -1.79 3.01 -9.43
CA GLY A 174 -2.80 3.52 -8.50
C GLY A 174 -4.22 3.13 -8.86
N THR A 175 -4.42 2.11 -9.71
CA THR A 175 -5.76 1.57 -9.92
C THR A 175 -6.22 0.78 -8.69
N VAL A 176 -7.51 0.81 -8.46
CA VAL A 176 -8.16 0.04 -7.39
C VAL A 176 -9.02 -1.04 -8.05
N PRO A 177 -8.87 -2.32 -7.66
CA PRO A 177 -9.74 -3.39 -8.17
C PRO A 177 -11.20 -3.05 -7.88
N ILE A 178 -12.08 -3.24 -8.85
CA ILE A 178 -13.52 -2.96 -8.73
C ILE A 178 -14.30 -4.26 -8.91
N ARG A 179 -15.31 -4.47 -8.07
CA ARG A 179 -16.29 -5.54 -8.24
C ARG A 179 -17.56 -4.98 -8.89
N PRO A 180 -17.88 -5.38 -10.14
CA PRO A 180 -19.12 -4.96 -10.77
C PRO A 180 -20.32 -5.55 -10.03
N LEU A 181 -21.37 -4.75 -9.88
CA LEU A 181 -22.63 -5.11 -9.25
C LEU A 181 -23.80 -4.65 -10.09
N ASP A 182 -24.91 -5.37 -9.99
CA ASP A 182 -26.16 -4.97 -10.61
C ASP A 182 -26.60 -3.58 -10.14
N ALA A 183 -27.11 -2.79 -11.09
CA ALA A 183 -27.50 -1.41 -10.84
C ALA A 183 -28.55 -1.31 -9.72
N SER A 184 -29.48 -2.27 -9.64
CA SER A 184 -30.50 -2.34 -8.59
C SER A 184 -29.88 -2.49 -7.19
N VAL A 185 -28.89 -3.37 -7.04
CA VAL A 185 -28.17 -3.61 -5.79
C VAL A 185 -27.33 -2.39 -5.42
N ARG A 186 -26.62 -1.79 -6.38
CA ARG A 186 -25.84 -0.56 -6.17
C ARG A 186 -26.72 0.61 -5.71
N ASP A 187 -27.90 0.77 -6.30
CA ASP A 187 -28.83 1.84 -5.96
C ASP A 187 -29.42 1.62 -4.55
N GLN A 188 -29.72 0.38 -4.17
CA GLN A 188 -30.12 0.03 -2.80
C GLN A 188 -29.03 0.33 -1.79
N ILE A 189 -27.78 -0.11 -2.05
CA ILE A 189 -26.61 0.20 -1.20
C ILE A 189 -26.46 1.71 -1.03
N THR A 190 -26.57 2.46 -2.12
CA THR A 190 -26.43 3.92 -2.12
C THR A 190 -27.51 4.59 -1.28
N ARG A 191 -28.77 4.12 -1.38
CA ARG A 191 -29.90 4.59 -0.56
C ARG A 191 -29.68 4.27 0.92
N THR A 192 -29.33 3.04 1.26
CA THR A 192 -29.03 2.65 2.66
C THR A 192 -27.88 3.47 3.24
N CYS A 193 -26.85 3.79 2.43
CA CYS A 193 -25.76 4.66 2.86
C CYS A 193 -26.20 6.11 3.05
N ALA A 194 -27.15 6.61 2.26
CA ALA A 194 -27.74 7.94 2.40
C ALA A 194 -28.68 8.04 3.61
N GLU A 195 -29.37 6.94 3.94
CA GLU A 195 -30.29 6.79 5.08
C GLU A 195 -29.57 6.57 6.42
N LEU A 196 -28.23 6.47 6.44
CA LEU A 196 -27.49 6.56 7.70
C LEU A 196 -27.90 7.84 8.42
N ALA A 197 -28.60 7.68 9.55
CA ALA A 197 -29.22 8.76 10.29
C ALA A 197 -28.28 9.97 10.42
N PRO A 198 -28.74 11.21 10.15
CA PRO A 198 -27.90 12.41 10.18
C PRO A 198 -27.21 12.59 11.55
N GLU A 199 -27.80 12.08 12.63
CA GLU A 199 -27.21 12.10 13.98
C GLU A 199 -26.07 11.10 14.18
N LYS A 200 -26.03 10.02 13.39
CA LYS A 200 -24.96 9.01 13.37
C LYS A 200 -23.92 9.25 12.27
N ARG A 201 -24.15 10.26 11.42
CA ARG A 201 -23.24 10.64 10.34
C ARG A 201 -22.08 11.45 10.93
N PRO A 202 -20.84 11.00 10.77
CA PRO A 202 -19.71 11.80 11.24
C PRO A 202 -19.71 13.17 10.56
N LYS A 203 -19.44 14.22 11.35
CA LYS A 203 -19.22 15.57 10.82
C LYS A 203 -18.09 15.48 9.78
N GLN A 204 -18.25 16.15 8.64
CA GLN A 204 -17.25 16.19 7.55
C GLN A 204 -16.93 14.81 6.91
N LEU A 205 -17.97 14.00 6.67
CA LEU A 205 -17.84 12.77 5.87
C LEU A 205 -17.30 13.08 4.46
N LEU A 206 -16.19 12.44 4.09
CA LEU A 206 -15.60 12.55 2.76
C LEU A 206 -16.12 11.45 1.84
N TYR A 207 -15.88 10.20 2.25
CA TYR A 207 -16.09 9.03 1.43
C TYR A 207 -16.77 7.92 2.24
N ILE A 208 -17.75 7.28 1.61
CA ILE A 208 -18.29 5.99 2.04
C ILE A 208 -17.83 4.99 0.99
N LEU A 209 -17.05 4.00 1.42
CA LEU A 209 -16.51 2.99 0.52
C LEU A 209 -16.87 1.60 1.03
N LEU A 210 -17.26 0.73 0.11
CA LEU A 210 -17.62 -0.65 0.37
C LEU A 210 -16.68 -1.55 -0.43
N TRP A 211 -16.08 -2.53 0.22
CA TRP A 211 -15.26 -3.56 -0.41
C TRP A 211 -15.89 -4.94 -0.21
N ASP A 212 -15.60 -5.86 -1.13
CA ASP A 212 -15.87 -7.28 -0.93
C ASP A 212 -14.81 -7.94 -0.04
N SER A 213 -14.93 -9.26 0.16
CA SER A 213 -13.96 -10.09 0.89
C SER A 213 -12.57 -10.13 0.26
N ASP A 214 -12.49 -9.87 -1.04
CA ASP A 214 -11.29 -10.00 -1.87
C ASP A 214 -10.61 -8.62 -2.09
N ASP A 215 -10.99 -7.63 -1.28
CA ASP A 215 -10.48 -6.26 -1.29
C ASP A 215 -10.66 -5.56 -2.65
N ALA A 216 -11.75 -5.85 -3.35
CA ALA A 216 -12.21 -5.10 -4.51
C ALA A 216 -13.33 -4.12 -4.11
N LEU A 217 -13.24 -2.90 -4.62
CA LEU A 217 -14.18 -1.83 -4.36
C LEU A 217 -15.51 -2.15 -5.05
N ILE A 218 -16.56 -2.25 -4.24
CA ILE A 218 -17.95 -2.46 -4.67
C ILE A 218 -18.63 -1.11 -4.99
N SER A 219 -18.50 -0.14 -4.09
CA SER A 219 -19.24 1.12 -4.17
C SER A 219 -18.46 2.24 -3.50
N LEU A 220 -18.52 3.42 -4.10
CA LEU A 220 -17.91 4.65 -3.63
C LEU A 220 -18.97 5.75 -3.68
N SER A 221 -19.28 6.33 -2.53
CA SER A 221 -20.14 7.51 -2.40
C SER A 221 -19.35 8.65 -1.79
N HIS A 222 -19.41 9.82 -2.42
CA HIS A 222 -18.67 11.00 -2.01
C HIS A 222 -19.51 12.25 -2.18
N LEU A 223 -19.14 13.34 -1.50
CA LEU A 223 -19.73 14.65 -1.80
C LEU A 223 -19.27 15.10 -3.20
N ARG A 224 -20.15 15.72 -3.99
CA ARG A 224 -19.82 16.16 -5.38
C ARG A 224 -18.56 17.02 -5.47
N ARG A 225 -18.23 17.73 -4.40
CA ARG A 225 -17.06 18.64 -4.31
C ARG A 225 -15.75 17.90 -4.07
N TYR A 226 -15.81 16.64 -3.65
CA TYR A 226 -14.68 15.84 -3.19
C TYR A 226 -14.65 14.53 -3.99
N VAL A 227 -14.19 14.61 -5.24
CA VAL A 227 -13.93 13.41 -6.05
C VAL A 227 -12.58 12.85 -5.62
N PRO A 228 -12.49 11.57 -5.20
CA PRO A 228 -11.23 11.01 -4.73
C PRO A 228 -10.24 10.85 -5.87
N HIS A 229 -9.00 11.25 -5.63
CA HIS A 229 -7.91 11.01 -6.56
C HIS A 229 -7.53 9.51 -6.56
N PRO A 230 -7.17 8.91 -7.70
CA PRO A 230 -6.78 7.50 -7.77
C PRO A 230 -5.66 7.13 -6.79
N THR A 231 -4.65 7.99 -6.63
CA THR A 231 -3.56 7.80 -5.65
C THR A 231 -4.08 7.66 -4.23
N ASP A 232 -4.96 8.56 -3.80
CA ASP A 232 -5.53 8.53 -2.44
C ASP A 232 -6.41 7.29 -2.26
N LEU A 233 -7.19 6.92 -3.29
CA LEU A 233 -8.03 5.73 -3.28
C LEU A 233 -7.20 4.43 -3.17
N ALA A 234 -6.08 4.36 -3.88
CA ALA A 234 -5.15 3.23 -3.81
C ALA A 234 -4.50 3.10 -2.42
N LEU A 235 -4.15 4.22 -1.78
CA LEU A 235 -3.61 4.24 -0.43
C LEU A 235 -4.65 3.80 0.60
N ILE A 236 -5.90 4.26 0.45
CA ILE A 236 -7.04 3.81 1.25
C ILE A 236 -7.22 2.29 1.09
N ASN A 237 -7.22 1.79 -0.15
CA ASN A 237 -7.35 0.37 -0.45
C ASN A 237 -6.24 -0.47 0.21
N ALA A 238 -5.02 0.03 0.23
CA ALA A 238 -3.91 -0.64 0.91
C ALA A 238 -4.09 -0.69 2.43
N VAL A 239 -4.64 0.36 3.06
CA VAL A 239 -4.97 0.34 4.49
C VAL A 239 -6.07 -0.69 4.77
N VAL A 240 -7.10 -0.78 3.93
CA VAL A 240 -8.20 -1.76 4.08
C VAL A 240 -7.66 -3.19 4.10
N ARG A 241 -6.70 -3.49 3.23
CA ARG A 241 -6.08 -4.80 3.09
C ARG A 241 -5.27 -5.21 4.32
N VAL A 242 -4.54 -4.26 4.91
CA VAL A 242 -3.64 -4.51 6.05
C VAL A 242 -4.41 -4.48 7.37
N GLY A 243 -5.39 -3.58 7.50
CA GLY A 243 -6.18 -3.39 8.72
C GLY A 243 -7.32 -4.40 8.92
N LYS A 244 -7.26 -5.60 8.33
CA LYS A 244 -8.33 -6.61 8.46
C LYS A 244 -8.49 -7.11 9.89
N ASP A 245 -7.40 -7.15 10.65
CA ASP A 245 -7.34 -7.76 11.99
C ASP A 245 -7.23 -6.71 13.12
N GLN A 246 -7.33 -5.41 12.83
CA GLN A 246 -7.21 -4.34 13.82
C GLN A 246 -8.54 -3.61 14.05
N ASP A 247 -8.98 -3.55 15.31
CA ASP A 247 -10.23 -2.89 15.75
C ASP A 247 -10.19 -1.35 15.61
N GLY A 248 -9.00 -0.77 15.47
CA GLY A 248 -8.77 0.66 15.28
C GLY A 248 -8.02 0.93 13.98
N TRP A 249 -8.53 1.85 13.16
CA TRP A 249 -7.82 2.25 11.95
C TRP A 249 -6.89 3.43 12.23
N ALA A 250 -5.64 3.31 11.76
CA ALA A 250 -4.66 4.38 11.88
C ALA A 250 -5.12 5.65 11.13
N PRO A 251 -4.83 6.86 11.67
CA PRO A 251 -5.06 8.09 10.94
C PRO A 251 -4.24 8.10 9.65
N LEU A 252 -4.88 8.41 8.52
CA LEU A 252 -4.24 8.38 7.19
C LEU A 252 -4.27 9.78 6.56
N CYS A 253 -3.10 10.31 6.18
CA CYS A 253 -3.02 11.50 5.34
C CYS A 253 -3.35 11.12 3.90
N LEU A 254 -4.11 11.97 3.20
CA LEU A 254 -4.42 11.80 1.78
C LEU A 254 -3.50 12.73 0.97
N PRO A 255 -2.41 12.23 0.36
CA PRO A 255 -1.37 13.09 -0.21
C PRO A 255 -1.88 14.06 -1.28
N VAL A 256 -2.90 13.69 -2.04
CA VAL A 256 -3.43 14.57 -3.10
C VAL A 256 -4.55 15.45 -2.58
N PHE A 257 -5.54 14.88 -1.88
CA PHE A 257 -6.69 15.62 -1.37
C PHE A 257 -6.32 16.60 -0.24
N ALA A 258 -5.50 16.16 0.71
CA ALA A 258 -5.19 16.90 1.93
C ALA A 258 -3.78 16.57 2.46
N PRO A 259 -2.71 16.98 1.75
CA PRO A 259 -1.32 16.61 2.05
C PRO A 259 -0.81 17.04 3.44
N ASN A 260 -1.51 17.98 4.08
CA ASN A 260 -1.10 18.61 5.33
C ASN A 260 -1.98 18.23 6.52
N SER A 261 -2.91 17.29 6.37
CA SER A 261 -3.81 16.84 7.44
C SER A 261 -4.10 15.34 7.37
N PHE A 262 -4.64 14.81 8.46
CA PHE A 262 -4.98 13.39 8.60
C PHE A 262 -6.49 13.17 8.55
N ALA A 263 -6.90 12.13 7.84
CA ALA A 263 -8.25 11.60 7.85
C ALA A 263 -8.38 10.52 8.92
N ALA A 264 -9.47 10.59 9.68
CA ALA A 264 -9.90 9.47 10.48
C ALA A 264 -10.64 8.48 9.59
N SER A 265 -10.40 7.20 9.80
CA SER A 265 -11.18 6.14 9.19
C SER A 265 -11.88 5.36 10.30
N SER A 266 -13.07 4.87 10.01
CA SER A 266 -13.81 4.00 10.90
C SER A 266 -14.33 2.84 10.07
N ARG A 267 -13.93 1.63 10.43
CA ARG A 267 -14.56 0.42 9.94
C ARG A 267 -15.90 0.25 10.65
N ARG A 268 -16.93 -0.18 9.91
CA ARG A 268 -18.13 -0.75 10.52
C ARG A 268 -18.37 -2.09 9.86
N GLU A 269 -18.26 -3.16 10.64
CA GLU A 269 -18.27 -4.53 10.11
C GLU A 269 -19.65 -5.02 9.70
N SER A 270 -20.72 -4.28 10.02
CA SER A 270 -22.08 -4.66 9.64
C SER A 270 -23.00 -3.45 9.48
N LEU A 271 -23.19 -3.04 8.22
CA LEU A 271 -24.48 -2.44 7.84
C LEU A 271 -25.39 -3.58 7.36
N PRO A 272 -26.72 -3.47 7.52
CA PRO A 272 -27.68 -4.46 7.02
C PRO A 272 -27.80 -4.45 5.48
N ILE A 273 -26.69 -4.24 4.77
CA ILE A 273 -26.53 -4.40 3.33
C ILE A 273 -26.47 -5.90 2.98
N ALA A 274 -26.06 -6.75 3.93
CA ALA A 274 -26.08 -8.21 3.79
C ALA A 274 -27.46 -8.80 3.43
N LYS A 275 -28.56 -8.05 3.66
CA LYS A 275 -29.91 -8.45 3.22
C LYS A 275 -30.16 -8.26 1.72
N HIS A 276 -29.40 -7.41 1.04
CA HIS A 276 -29.63 -7.05 -0.36
C HIS A 276 -28.70 -7.78 -1.34
N CYS A 277 -27.61 -8.36 -0.84
CA CYS A 277 -26.77 -9.25 -1.62
C CYS A 277 -27.05 -10.70 -1.22
N SER A 278 -27.95 -11.37 -1.93
CA SER A 278 -28.38 -12.75 -1.67
C SER A 278 -27.28 -13.82 -1.81
N ASN A 279 -26.04 -13.44 -2.18
CA ASN A 279 -24.95 -14.38 -2.45
C ASN A 279 -23.54 -13.91 -2.04
N THR A 280 -23.37 -12.74 -1.43
CA THR A 280 -22.04 -12.28 -0.97
C THR A 280 -22.00 -12.33 0.54
N SER A 281 -21.62 -13.49 1.07
CA SER A 281 -20.98 -13.53 2.38
C SER A 281 -19.77 -12.59 2.34
N CYS A 282 -19.62 -11.73 3.35
CA CYS A 282 -18.46 -10.88 3.60
C CYS A 282 -18.27 -9.67 2.65
N ALA A 283 -18.88 -8.54 3.01
CA ALA A 283 -18.48 -7.21 2.49
C ALA A 283 -17.96 -6.36 3.66
N HIS A 284 -16.74 -5.84 3.54
CA HIS A 284 -16.16 -4.93 4.52
C HIS A 284 -16.55 -3.49 4.19
N PHE A 285 -17.18 -2.81 5.14
CA PHE A 285 -17.60 -1.43 4.98
C PHE A 285 -16.66 -0.49 5.73
N VAL A 286 -16.15 0.52 5.03
CA VAL A 286 -15.29 1.55 5.63
C VAL A 286 -15.90 2.91 5.40
N VAL A 287 -16.12 3.62 6.50
CA VAL A 287 -16.49 5.02 6.49
C VAL A 287 -15.22 5.84 6.68
N LEU A 288 -14.83 6.54 5.62
CA LEU A 288 -13.75 7.50 5.69
C LEU A 288 -14.34 8.88 5.94
N HIS A 289 -14.09 9.38 7.14
CA HIS A 289 -14.55 10.69 7.53
C HIS A 289 -13.36 11.50 8.03
N MET A 290 -13.07 12.61 7.37
CA MET A 290 -12.09 13.52 7.95
C MET A 290 -12.73 14.15 9.18
N GLN A 291 -12.33 13.70 10.36
CA GLN A 291 -12.35 14.61 11.50
C GLN A 291 -11.31 15.69 11.16
N LEU A 292 -11.71 16.88 10.68
CA LEU A 292 -10.84 18.04 10.86
C LEU A 292 -10.81 18.38 12.36
N LYS A 293 -10.28 17.47 13.18
CA LYS A 293 -9.78 17.82 14.51
C LYS A 293 -8.49 18.59 14.24
N HIS A 294 -8.67 19.90 14.14
CA HIS A 294 -7.63 20.88 13.88
C HIS A 294 -6.85 20.61 12.58
N ALA A 295 -7.21 21.35 11.53
CA ALA A 295 -6.16 22.08 10.87
C ALA A 295 -5.39 22.83 11.97
N LEU A 296 -4.30 22.26 12.49
CA LEU A 296 -3.36 22.96 13.33
C LEU A 296 -2.66 23.98 12.44
N THR A 297 -3.38 25.07 12.13
CA THR A 297 -2.79 26.38 12.10
C THR A 297 -2.20 26.60 13.49
N CYS A 298 -0.97 26.17 13.69
CA CYS A 298 -0.13 26.68 14.77
C CYS A 298 0.14 28.16 14.45
N ARG A 299 -0.83 29.03 14.72
CA ARG A 299 -0.55 30.43 15.01
C ARG A 299 -0.41 30.53 16.53
N GLY A 300 0.76 30.97 16.96
CA GLY A 300 1.01 31.37 18.35
C GLY A 300 1.84 30.37 19.14
N HIS A 301 2.99 30.88 19.60
CA HIS A 301 3.79 30.42 20.74
C HIS A 301 3.00 29.53 21.73
N ASP A 302 3.21 28.22 21.71
CA ASP A 302 3.40 27.40 22.91
C ASP A 302 3.63 25.93 22.57
N SER A 303 4.84 25.46 22.87
CA SER A 303 5.44 24.22 22.34
C SER A 303 5.23 22.99 23.23
N ARG A 304 4.12 22.85 23.98
CA ARG A 304 3.99 21.79 25.00
C ARG A 304 2.76 20.88 24.97
N LEU A 305 1.86 20.97 23.99
CA LEU A 305 0.60 20.18 24.00
C LEU A 305 0.42 19.13 22.89
N CYS A 306 1.44 18.84 22.08
CA CYS A 306 1.29 17.92 20.93
C CYS A 306 1.72 16.46 21.18
N LEU A 307 1.91 16.02 22.44
CA LEU A 307 2.51 14.70 22.75
C LEU A 307 1.60 13.70 23.50
N GLY A 308 0.33 14.01 23.77
CA GLY A 308 -0.51 13.12 24.56
C GLY A 308 -1.92 12.97 24.01
N HIS A 309 -2.10 12.08 23.03
CA HIS A 309 -3.32 11.26 22.83
C HIS A 309 -3.28 10.60 21.44
N LEU A 310 -2.34 9.68 21.26
CA LEU A 310 -2.42 8.57 20.32
C LEU A 310 -1.82 7.38 21.07
N SER A 311 -2.55 6.93 22.08
CA SER A 311 -2.40 5.57 22.60
C SER A 311 -2.95 4.63 21.53
N LEU A 312 -2.10 3.71 21.09
CA LEU A 312 -2.43 2.51 20.32
C LEU A 312 -3.67 1.81 20.86
#